data_AF-A0AAU5WV24-F1
#
_entry.id   AF-A0AAU5WV24-F1
#
_cell.length_a   1.000
_cell.length_b   1.000
_cell.length_c   1.000
_cell.angle_alpha   90.00
_cell.angle_beta   90.00
_cell.angle_gamma   90.00
#
_symmetry.space_group_name_H-M   'P 1'
#
loop_
_entity.id
_entity.type
_entity.pdbx_description
1 polymer ?
#
loop_
_entity_poly.entity_id
_entity_poly.type
_entity_poly.pdbx_seq_one_letter_code
_entity_poly.pdbx_strand_id
1 'polypeptide(L)'
;MAQDMLAEETPGVADESRRRRFPTRLRRPALAVLAGLLLAAAFPPVGWWPLAPVSAAMLALTLRGRRLRAATGLGMLYGLAFCFPLFEGLRPVGMDAWLALSVFEALYFALLGTGIALATRLPGWPLWTAALWITEEFVRGRVPFGGFPWGRLAFSQTASPYTGYAPIGGAPLISFVIALTGGLLAASALALWRRRTSSADSAPGVRGVALMLAGVLVLGVAGVFVPRPSGGRPVTVAVVQGNVPRAGLDFLGQREAVLDNHARETHKLAQEVRQGRLPRPDIVIWPENSSDLDPYRDPQARQVIDAAVRDVGVPVLVGAVIDHGDGEHVENRGIVWDPKTGPGAYYVKRHPLPFGEYIPIFRGFLRKVITRFDMVGEFVKGRSAGNLRLGPVRIGDVICFEVAYDGLVRDVASNPLLVVQTNNATFGHTSLPPQQFAMSRLRAVEHGRTMLVASTSGISGIITPDGRVLDHSQEFTPAVQVERVPLRSSRTLSDHLGATPEWALALLGFAAAAVAAWRTRTSRGT
;
A
#
# COMPACT_ATOMS: atom_id res chain seq x y z
N MET A 1 3.29 44.44 77.39
CA MET A 1 2.52 43.35 78.03
C MET A 1 1.08 43.55 77.61
N ALA A 2 0.63 42.98 76.49
CA ALA A 2 0.35 41.57 76.21
C ALA A 2 -1.06 41.14 76.68
N GLN A 3 -1.74 40.43 75.76
CA GLN A 3 -2.93 39.58 75.90
C GLN A 3 -4.30 40.28 75.86
N ASP A 4 -5.34 39.77 75.22
CA ASP A 4 -5.59 38.67 74.26
C ASP A 4 -7.09 38.84 73.85
N MET A 5 -7.48 38.48 72.62
CA MET A 5 -8.74 37.79 72.25
C MET A 5 -9.15 38.02 70.78
N LEU A 6 -8.98 36.95 69.98
CA LEU A 6 -10.00 36.22 69.16
C LEU A 6 -11.08 37.05 68.44
N ALA A 7 -11.51 36.81 67.19
CA ALA A 7 -11.19 35.87 66.12
C ALA A 7 -12.09 36.26 64.93
N GLU A 8 -11.60 36.16 63.69
CA GLU A 8 -12.27 35.54 62.52
C GLU A 8 -11.44 35.86 61.26
N GLU A 9 -10.42 35.04 61.02
CA GLU A 9 -9.85 34.90 59.67
C GLU A 9 -10.77 33.99 58.86
N THR A 10 -11.46 34.56 57.87
CA THR A 10 -12.00 33.79 56.75
C THR A 10 -10.86 33.13 55.99
N PRO A 11 -10.91 31.81 55.69
CA PRO A 11 -9.85 31.16 54.93
C PRO A 11 -9.79 31.75 53.52
N GLY A 12 -8.58 32.14 53.12
CA GLY A 12 -8.29 32.51 51.75
C GLY A 12 -8.74 31.41 50.78
N VAL A 13 -9.52 31.80 49.78
CA VAL A 13 -9.73 31.01 48.57
C VAL A 13 -8.42 31.01 47.80
N ALA A 14 -7.49 30.16 48.25
CA ALA A 14 -6.37 29.72 47.44
C ALA A 14 -6.84 28.53 46.60
N ASP A 15 -6.51 28.64 45.32
CA ASP A 15 -6.44 27.57 44.33
C ASP A 15 -7.76 27.09 43.70
N GLU A 16 -8.06 27.65 42.52
CA GLU A 16 -8.49 26.85 41.37
C GLU A 16 -8.36 27.70 40.09
N SER A 17 -7.27 27.49 39.33
CA SER A 17 -7.23 27.62 37.84
C SER A 17 -5.84 27.88 37.25
N ARG A 18 -4.78 27.31 37.80
CA ARG A 18 -3.62 26.95 36.97
C ARG A 18 -3.94 25.71 36.12
N ARG A 19 -4.99 25.77 35.30
CA ARG A 19 -5.11 24.87 34.14
C ARG A 19 -3.88 25.14 33.28
N ARG A 20 -2.92 24.21 33.27
CA ARG A 20 -1.71 24.24 32.43
C ARG A 20 -2.16 24.45 30.97
N ARG A 21 -2.26 25.70 30.53
CA ARG A 21 -2.64 26.03 29.15
C ARG A 21 -1.50 25.56 28.27
N PHE A 22 -1.75 24.52 27.46
CA PHE A 22 -0.80 24.07 26.44
C PHE A 22 -0.26 25.28 25.67
N PRO A 23 1.06 25.49 25.61
CA PRO A 23 1.62 26.69 25.01
C PRO A 23 1.15 26.78 23.56
N THR A 24 0.61 27.94 23.19
CA THR A 24 -0.06 28.17 21.90
C THR A 24 0.84 27.84 20.70
N ARG A 25 2.17 27.92 20.89
CA ARG A 25 3.21 27.57 19.91
C ARG A 25 3.28 26.07 19.59
N LEU A 26 2.93 25.18 20.53
CA LEU A 26 2.98 23.72 20.33
C LEU A 26 1.71 23.12 19.73
N ARG A 27 0.60 23.89 19.67
CA ARG A 27 -0.69 23.37 19.18
C ARG A 27 -0.62 22.84 17.75
N ARG A 28 0.00 23.57 16.82
CA ARG A 28 0.08 23.16 15.41
C ARG A 28 1.04 21.99 15.17
N PRO A 29 2.25 21.97 15.76
CA PRO A 29 3.07 20.77 15.75
C PRO A 29 2.33 19.54 16.28
N ALA A 30 1.62 19.66 17.41
CA ALA A 30 0.83 18.56 17.97
C ALA A 30 -0.30 18.11 17.03
N LEU A 31 -1.01 19.05 16.38
CA LEU A 31 -2.03 18.71 15.38
C LEU A 31 -1.45 18.05 14.12
N ALA A 32 -0.26 18.47 13.67
CA ALA A 32 0.42 17.83 12.54
C ALA A 32 0.81 16.39 12.86
N VAL A 33 1.39 16.16 14.04
CA VAL A 33 1.74 14.81 14.53
C VAL A 33 0.48 13.95 14.67
N LEU A 34 -0.57 14.47 15.33
CA LEU A 34 -1.82 13.74 15.48
C LEU A 34 -2.43 13.40 14.11
N ALA A 35 -2.44 14.34 13.17
CA ALA A 35 -2.94 14.06 11.82
C ALA A 35 -2.13 12.95 11.13
N GLY A 36 -0.80 12.93 11.25
CA GLY A 36 0.03 11.86 10.70
C GLY A 36 -0.25 10.49 11.32
N LEU A 37 -0.41 10.44 12.65
CA LEU A 37 -0.78 9.21 13.37
C LEU A 37 -2.19 8.71 12.99
N LEU A 38 -3.14 9.61 12.80
CA LEU A 38 -4.48 9.25 12.30
C LEU A 38 -4.41 8.65 10.90
N LEU A 39 -3.53 9.16 10.03
CA LEU A 39 -3.33 8.53 8.73
C LEU A 39 -2.72 7.14 8.89
N ALA A 40 -1.71 6.97 9.75
CA ALA A 40 -1.12 5.65 10.00
C ALA A 40 -2.15 4.63 10.49
N ALA A 41 -3.05 5.04 11.39
CA ALA A 41 -4.14 4.20 11.89
C ALA A 41 -5.21 3.87 10.83
N ALA A 42 -5.25 4.58 9.70
CA ALA A 42 -6.10 4.21 8.57
C ALA A 42 -5.59 2.99 7.80
N PHE A 43 -4.29 2.67 7.91
CA PHE A 43 -3.69 1.51 7.24
C PHE A 43 -3.78 0.25 8.11
N PRO A 44 -3.78 -0.94 7.49
CA PRO A 44 -3.55 -2.18 8.22
C PRO A 44 -2.27 -2.13 9.07
N PRO A 45 -2.27 -2.76 10.26
CA PRO A 45 -3.29 -3.67 10.78
C PRO A 45 -4.52 -2.98 11.42
N VAL A 46 -4.47 -1.68 11.71
CA VAL A 46 -5.59 -0.98 12.38
C VAL A 46 -6.78 -0.79 11.43
N GLY A 47 -6.52 -0.29 10.21
CA GLY A 47 -7.49 -0.27 9.12
C GLY A 47 -8.70 0.66 9.33
N TRP A 48 -8.60 1.67 10.21
CA TRP A 48 -9.69 2.63 10.46
C TRP A 48 -9.79 3.67 9.35
N TRP A 49 -10.25 3.21 8.18
CA TRP A 49 -10.31 3.97 6.94
C TRP A 49 -10.93 5.38 7.02
N PRO A 50 -11.92 5.71 7.89
CA PRO A 50 -12.45 7.07 7.98
C PRO A 50 -11.43 8.09 8.50
N LEU A 51 -10.34 7.63 9.13
CA LEU A 51 -9.29 8.50 9.62
C LEU A 51 -8.44 9.12 8.49
N ALA A 52 -8.41 8.52 7.31
CA ALA A 52 -7.69 9.07 6.15
C ALA A 52 -8.21 10.46 5.72
N PRO A 53 -9.52 10.66 5.43
CA PRO A 53 -10.03 11.99 5.11
C PRO A 53 -9.97 12.95 6.31
N VAL A 54 -10.11 12.47 7.55
CA VAL A 54 -9.95 13.30 8.76
C VAL A 54 -8.51 13.82 8.89
N SER A 55 -7.52 12.96 8.65
CA SER A 55 -6.11 13.32 8.64
C SER A 55 -5.82 14.41 7.59
N ALA A 56 -6.31 14.24 6.36
CA ALA A 56 -6.17 15.23 5.30
C ALA A 56 -6.82 16.59 5.68
N ALA A 57 -8.01 16.55 6.30
CA ALA A 57 -8.68 17.74 6.81
C ALA A 57 -7.83 18.47 7.88
N MET A 58 -7.33 17.72 8.87
CA MET A 58 -6.51 18.26 9.95
C MET A 58 -5.20 18.84 9.45
N LEU A 59 -4.54 18.19 8.49
CA LEU A 59 -3.33 18.71 7.87
C LEU A 59 -3.62 20.05 7.16
N ALA A 60 -4.68 20.11 6.34
CA ALA A 60 -5.07 21.34 5.65
C ALA A 60 -5.35 22.50 6.61
N LEU A 61 -6.08 22.26 7.71
CA LEU A 61 -6.35 23.26 8.75
C LEU A 61 -5.06 23.71 9.46
N THR A 62 -4.16 22.79 9.74
CA THR A 62 -2.88 23.05 10.43
C THR A 62 -1.96 23.93 9.59
N LEU A 63 -1.96 23.73 8.27
CA LEU A 63 -1.10 24.44 7.33
C LEU A 63 -1.71 25.77 6.82
N ARG A 64 -3.04 25.92 6.92
CA ARG A 64 -3.73 27.12 6.43
C ARG A 64 -3.17 28.40 7.08
N GLY A 65 -2.88 29.38 6.23
CA GLY A 65 -2.41 30.71 6.63
C GLY A 65 -1.03 30.68 7.32
N ARG A 66 -0.18 29.68 7.02
CA ARG A 66 1.20 29.63 7.50
C ARG A 66 2.19 30.16 6.47
N ARG A 67 3.34 30.61 6.98
CA ARG A 67 4.53 30.91 6.18
C ARG A 67 5.08 29.61 5.60
N LEU A 68 5.65 29.65 4.40
CA LEU A 68 6.08 28.45 3.67
C LEU A 68 7.06 27.60 4.49
N ARG A 69 8.10 28.20 5.08
CA ARG A 69 9.05 27.49 5.96
C ARG A 69 8.38 26.74 7.11
N ALA A 70 7.38 27.36 7.77
CA ALA A 70 6.64 26.71 8.85
C ALA A 70 5.74 25.58 8.32
N ALA A 71 5.14 25.77 7.14
CA ALA A 71 4.33 24.73 6.50
C ALA A 71 5.17 23.53 6.06
N THR A 72 6.38 23.76 5.54
CA THR A 72 7.35 22.69 5.22
C THR A 72 7.70 21.89 6.48
N GLY A 73 8.04 22.55 7.58
CA GLY A 73 8.34 21.87 8.85
C GLY A 73 7.16 21.11 9.44
N LEU A 74 5.94 21.67 9.36
CA LEU A 74 4.72 20.98 9.81
C LEU A 74 4.36 19.79 8.91
N GLY A 75 4.57 19.91 7.60
CA GLY A 75 4.44 18.81 6.65
C GLY A 75 5.46 17.70 6.91
N MET A 76 6.69 18.05 7.27
CA MET A 76 7.71 17.09 7.70
C MET A 76 7.30 16.36 8.97
N LEU A 77 6.81 17.08 9.99
CA LEU A 77 6.32 16.45 11.23
C LEU A 77 5.14 15.51 10.98
N TYR A 78 4.21 15.91 10.10
CA TYR A 78 3.12 15.06 9.64
C TYR A 78 3.65 13.79 8.97
N GLY A 79 4.57 13.94 8.01
CA GLY A 79 5.19 12.84 7.29
C GLY A 79 5.92 11.88 8.21
N LEU A 80 6.73 12.39 9.16
CA LEU A 80 7.43 11.55 10.13
C LEU A 80 6.45 10.77 11.02
N ALA A 81 5.40 11.45 11.53
CA ALA A 81 4.38 10.81 12.34
C ALA A 81 3.57 9.75 11.58
N PHE A 82 3.48 9.85 10.26
CA PHE A 82 2.86 8.86 9.40
C PHE A 82 3.81 7.71 9.01
N CYS A 83 4.98 8.04 8.47
CA CYS A 83 5.92 7.09 7.90
C CYS A 83 6.57 6.18 8.95
N PHE A 84 6.87 6.67 10.16
CA PHE A 84 7.48 5.85 11.20
C PHE A 84 6.61 4.64 11.60
N PRO A 85 5.32 4.81 11.96
CA PRO A 85 4.45 3.67 12.21
C PRO A 85 4.18 2.84 10.94
N LEU A 86 4.01 3.49 9.78
CA LEU A 86 3.67 2.79 8.54
C LEU A 86 4.75 1.76 8.17
N PHE A 87 6.03 2.17 8.24
CA PHE A 87 7.19 1.36 7.82
C PHE A 87 7.86 0.62 8.97
N GLU A 88 7.23 0.54 10.14
CA GLU A 88 7.75 -0.13 11.33
C GLU A 88 8.21 -1.56 11.04
N GLY A 89 7.53 -2.26 10.13
CA GLY A 89 7.90 -3.60 9.68
C GLY A 89 9.23 -3.72 8.93
N LEU A 90 9.95 -2.63 8.65
CA LEU A 90 11.33 -2.69 8.14
C LEU A 90 12.39 -2.90 9.23
N ARG A 91 12.02 -2.83 10.51
CA ARG A 91 12.96 -3.06 11.62
C ARG A 91 13.73 -4.39 11.55
N PRO A 92 13.15 -5.53 11.12
CA PRO A 92 13.90 -6.78 10.94
C PRO A 92 15.02 -6.68 9.90
N VAL A 93 14.91 -5.79 8.90
CA VAL A 93 15.98 -5.51 7.94
C VAL A 93 17.07 -4.64 8.57
N GLY A 94 16.66 -3.66 9.39
CA GLY A 94 17.57 -2.81 10.15
C GLY A 94 16.91 -1.53 10.65
N MET A 95 17.29 -1.11 11.85
CA MET A 95 16.86 0.17 12.43
C MET A 95 17.20 1.35 11.52
N ASP A 96 18.39 1.34 10.94
CA ASP A 96 18.86 2.34 9.98
C ASP A 96 18.06 2.34 8.68
N ALA A 97 17.66 1.18 8.15
CA ALA A 97 16.79 1.09 6.98
C ALA A 97 15.40 1.69 7.26
N TRP A 98 14.80 1.32 8.39
CA TRP A 98 13.51 1.88 8.82
C TRP A 98 13.56 3.39 9.01
N LEU A 99 14.57 3.90 9.73
CA LEU A 99 14.72 5.32 9.98
C LEU A 99 15.00 6.10 8.69
N ALA A 100 15.92 5.62 7.86
CA ALA A 100 16.30 6.28 6.62
C ALA A 100 15.11 6.37 5.65
N LEU A 101 14.39 5.26 5.43
CA LEU A 101 13.23 5.27 4.55
C LEU A 101 12.11 6.15 5.11
N SER A 102 11.83 6.06 6.41
CA SER A 102 10.77 6.87 7.04
C SER A 102 11.04 8.37 6.92
N VAL A 103 12.29 8.78 7.16
CA VAL A 103 12.71 10.19 7.01
C VAL A 103 12.68 10.61 5.55
N PHE A 104 13.15 9.76 4.64
CA PHE A 104 13.16 10.03 3.21
C PHE A 104 11.74 10.23 2.66
N GLU A 105 10.83 9.31 2.95
CA GLU A 105 9.42 9.39 2.55
C GLU A 105 8.71 10.60 3.19
N ALA A 106 9.08 10.99 4.42
CA ALA A 106 8.54 12.18 5.07
C ALA A 106 8.90 13.50 4.34
N LEU A 107 9.98 13.54 3.55
CA LEU A 107 10.35 14.73 2.78
C LEU A 107 9.29 15.10 1.73
N TYR A 108 8.63 14.11 1.13
CA TYR A 108 7.53 14.36 0.19
C TYR A 108 6.35 15.06 0.86
N PHE A 109 6.04 14.69 2.10
CA PHE A 109 5.02 15.37 2.91
C PHE A 109 5.43 16.79 3.33
N ALA A 110 6.72 17.08 3.47
CA ALA A 110 7.22 18.45 3.67
C ALA A 110 6.96 19.33 2.42
N LEU A 111 7.17 18.78 1.22
CA LEU A 111 6.85 19.45 -0.04
C LEU A 111 5.33 19.63 -0.21
N LEU A 112 4.55 18.59 0.05
CA LEU A 112 3.08 18.66 0.06
C LEU A 112 2.58 19.71 1.04
N GLY A 113 3.15 19.78 2.24
CA GLY A 113 2.79 20.78 3.24
C GLY A 113 3.01 22.22 2.75
N THR A 114 4.09 22.43 2.01
CA THR A 114 4.38 23.71 1.34
C THR A 114 3.33 24.03 0.27
N GLY A 115 3.01 23.06 -0.59
CA GLY A 115 1.98 23.17 -1.62
C GLY A 115 0.61 23.48 -1.05
N ILE A 116 0.17 22.77 -0.01
CA ILE A 116 -1.11 22.99 0.67
C ILE A 116 -1.19 24.40 1.27
N ALA A 117 -0.12 24.90 1.90
CA ALA A 117 -0.10 26.25 2.47
C ALA A 117 -0.21 27.37 1.40
N LEU A 118 0.21 27.08 0.16
CA LEU A 118 -0.02 27.95 -1.00
C LEU A 118 -1.44 27.80 -1.54
N ALA A 119 -1.87 26.57 -1.84
CA ALA A 119 -3.16 26.26 -2.44
C ALA A 119 -4.36 26.68 -1.57
N THR A 120 -4.23 26.64 -0.24
CA THR A 120 -5.26 27.11 0.70
C THR A 120 -5.62 28.60 0.55
N ARG A 121 -4.81 29.38 -0.18
CA ARG A 121 -5.06 30.80 -0.51
C ARG A 121 -5.91 30.99 -1.76
N LEU A 122 -6.08 29.95 -2.58
CA LEU A 122 -6.87 30.00 -3.80
C LEU A 122 -8.37 29.82 -3.52
N PRO A 123 -9.27 30.39 -4.34
CA PRO A 123 -10.66 29.99 -4.33
C PRO A 123 -10.78 28.50 -4.72
N GLY A 124 -11.74 27.79 -4.13
CA GLY A 124 -11.89 26.35 -4.36
C GLY A 124 -10.74 25.49 -3.83
N TRP A 125 -9.99 25.98 -2.84
CA TRP A 125 -8.81 25.30 -2.29
C TRP A 125 -8.94 23.80 -1.96
N PRO A 126 -10.09 23.23 -1.54
CA PRO A 126 -10.19 21.79 -1.32
C PRO A 126 -9.80 20.96 -2.55
N LEU A 127 -10.18 21.41 -3.74
CA LEU A 127 -9.85 20.76 -5.01
C LEU A 127 -8.33 20.80 -5.26
N TRP A 128 -7.74 21.98 -5.08
CA TRP A 128 -6.30 22.19 -5.29
C TRP A 128 -5.44 21.38 -4.31
N THR A 129 -5.86 21.28 -3.04
CA THR A 129 -5.15 20.45 -2.06
C THR A 129 -5.27 18.97 -2.35
N ALA A 130 -6.42 18.52 -2.89
CA ALA A 130 -6.58 17.13 -3.30
C ALA A 130 -5.72 16.78 -4.52
N ALA A 131 -5.65 17.67 -5.51
CA ALA A 131 -4.79 17.48 -6.68
C ALA A 131 -3.29 17.45 -6.29
N LEU A 132 -2.87 18.33 -5.37
CA LEU A 132 -1.50 18.32 -4.84
C LEU A 132 -1.14 17.03 -4.12
N TRP A 133 -2.11 16.39 -3.45
CA TRP A 133 -1.90 15.08 -2.85
C TRP A 133 -1.55 14.04 -3.91
N ILE A 134 -2.28 14.05 -5.03
CA ILE A 134 -1.96 13.13 -6.14
C ILE A 134 -0.62 13.46 -6.78
N THR A 135 -0.27 14.74 -6.91
CA THR A 135 1.07 15.13 -7.35
C THR A 135 2.15 14.57 -6.44
N GLU A 136 1.95 14.61 -5.12
CA GLU A 136 2.88 14.02 -4.15
C GLU A 136 3.02 12.51 -4.35
N GLU A 137 1.90 11.78 -4.39
CA GLU A 137 1.91 10.32 -4.59
C GLU A 137 2.52 9.94 -5.95
N PHE A 138 2.24 10.73 -6.99
CA PHE A 138 2.76 10.54 -8.35
C PHE A 138 4.29 10.66 -8.40
N VAL A 139 4.85 11.66 -7.73
CA VAL A 139 6.31 11.89 -7.68
C VAL A 139 6.98 10.84 -6.79
N ARG A 140 6.44 10.60 -5.59
CA ARG A 140 6.97 9.63 -4.63
C ARG A 140 6.98 8.20 -5.17
N GLY A 141 5.94 7.84 -5.94
CA GLY A 141 5.85 6.56 -6.63
C GLY A 141 6.71 6.41 -7.88
N ARG A 142 7.55 7.40 -8.25
CA ARG A 142 8.42 7.33 -9.44
C ARG A 142 9.88 7.72 -9.20
N VAL A 143 10.12 8.64 -8.28
CA VAL A 143 11.44 9.25 -8.09
C VAL A 143 11.82 9.16 -6.64
N PRO A 144 13.06 8.77 -6.29
CA PRO A 144 14.12 8.20 -7.14
C PRO A 144 13.96 6.68 -7.32
N PHE A 145 14.79 6.08 -8.18
CA PHE A 145 14.93 4.61 -8.34
C PHE A 145 13.67 3.85 -8.77
N GLY A 146 12.72 4.52 -9.42
CA GLY A 146 11.42 3.94 -9.73
C GLY A 146 10.35 4.19 -8.66
N GLY A 147 10.74 4.85 -7.56
CA GLY A 147 9.87 5.35 -6.50
C GLY A 147 9.34 4.28 -5.55
N PHE A 148 8.61 4.73 -4.53
CA PHE A 148 8.04 3.88 -3.50
C PHE A 148 6.57 4.27 -3.25
N PRO A 149 5.61 3.65 -3.97
CA PRO A 149 4.19 4.04 -3.91
C PRO A 149 3.48 3.57 -2.62
N TRP A 150 4.20 3.03 -1.65
CA TRP A 150 3.62 2.54 -0.39
C TRP A 150 2.97 3.67 0.39
N GLY A 151 1.90 3.41 1.16
CA GLY A 151 1.26 4.46 1.97
C GLY A 151 0.40 5.48 1.22
N ARG A 152 0.05 5.23 -0.05
CA ARG A 152 -0.97 6.01 -0.77
C ARG A 152 -2.32 5.94 -0.06
N LEU A 153 -3.08 7.03 -0.07
CA LEU A 153 -4.40 7.09 0.58
C LEU A 153 -5.31 5.94 0.11
N ALA A 154 -5.27 5.59 -1.18
CA ALA A 154 -6.04 4.49 -1.72
C ALA A 154 -5.82 3.14 -1.03
N PHE A 155 -4.60 2.84 -0.59
CA PHE A 155 -4.27 1.55 0.04
C PHE A 155 -4.79 1.44 1.48
N SER A 156 -5.27 2.54 2.08
CA SER A 156 -6.04 2.49 3.34
C SER A 156 -7.51 2.06 3.14
N GLN A 157 -7.98 1.93 1.89
CA GLN A 157 -9.40 1.72 1.54
C GLN A 157 -9.69 0.31 1.01
N THR A 158 -9.44 -0.72 1.82
CA THR A 158 -9.61 -2.13 1.42
C THR A 158 -11.06 -2.55 1.22
N ALA A 159 -11.93 -2.18 2.17
CA ALA A 159 -13.36 -2.47 2.17
C ALA A 159 -14.14 -1.28 2.69
N SER A 160 -14.12 -0.18 1.93
CA SER A 160 -14.83 1.04 2.28
C SER A 160 -15.73 1.50 1.14
N PRO A 161 -16.60 2.50 1.37
CA PRO A 161 -17.32 3.16 0.29
C PRO A 161 -16.41 3.64 -0.84
N TYR A 162 -15.20 4.12 -0.51
CA TYR A 162 -14.26 4.63 -1.51
C TYR A 162 -13.69 3.54 -2.44
N THR A 163 -13.68 2.28 -2.01
CA THR A 163 -13.26 1.15 -2.85
C THR A 163 -14.06 1.07 -4.16
N GLY A 164 -15.29 1.56 -4.18
CA GLY A 164 -16.12 1.61 -5.39
C GLY A 164 -15.62 2.57 -6.48
N TYR A 165 -14.68 3.48 -6.18
CA TYR A 165 -14.03 4.31 -7.22
C TYR A 165 -12.87 3.59 -7.93
N ALA A 166 -12.40 2.45 -7.40
CA ALA A 166 -11.32 1.66 -8.01
C ALA A 166 -11.57 1.28 -9.48
N PRO A 167 -12.73 0.69 -9.86
CA PRO A 167 -12.98 0.30 -11.24
C PRO A 167 -13.22 1.50 -12.17
N ILE A 168 -13.31 2.73 -11.65
CA ILE A 168 -13.53 3.96 -12.42
C ILE A 168 -12.20 4.60 -12.80
N GLY A 169 -11.34 4.88 -11.82
CA GLY A 169 -10.09 5.63 -12.04
C GLY A 169 -8.90 5.12 -11.22
N GLY A 170 -9.00 3.89 -10.71
CA GLY A 170 -7.94 3.22 -9.98
C GLY A 170 -7.58 3.87 -8.64
N ALA A 171 -6.43 3.47 -8.10
CA ALA A 171 -5.88 4.07 -6.90
C ALA A 171 -5.76 5.61 -6.95
N PRO A 172 -5.36 6.27 -8.06
CA PRO A 172 -5.26 7.73 -8.11
C PRO A 172 -6.59 8.45 -7.84
N LEU A 173 -7.70 7.96 -8.41
CA LEU A 173 -9.01 8.56 -8.19
C LEU A 173 -9.46 8.40 -6.74
N ILE A 174 -9.21 7.24 -6.13
CA ILE A 174 -9.53 6.99 -4.72
C ILE A 174 -8.78 7.96 -3.82
N SER A 175 -7.45 8.06 -3.97
CA SER A 175 -6.64 9.00 -3.19
C SER A 175 -7.16 10.44 -3.33
N PHE A 176 -7.57 10.82 -4.54
CA PHE A 176 -8.07 12.16 -4.82
C PHE A 176 -9.40 12.43 -4.13
N VAL A 177 -10.34 11.49 -4.22
CA VAL A 177 -11.66 11.60 -3.58
C VAL A 177 -11.52 11.66 -2.06
N ILE A 178 -10.59 10.90 -1.46
CA ILE A 178 -10.31 10.97 -0.01
C ILE A 178 -9.75 12.34 0.37
N ALA A 179 -8.73 12.82 -0.35
CA ALA A 179 -8.10 14.10 -0.08
C ALA A 179 -9.08 15.26 -0.29
N LEU A 180 -9.96 15.17 -1.30
CA LEU A 180 -11.03 16.14 -1.55
C LEU A 180 -12.07 16.12 -0.45
N THR A 181 -12.47 14.94 0.02
CA THR A 181 -13.38 14.80 1.15
C THR A 181 -12.79 15.44 2.41
N GLY A 182 -11.50 15.21 2.68
CA GLY A 182 -10.78 15.89 3.76
C GLY A 182 -10.72 17.41 3.60
N GLY A 183 -10.44 17.89 2.39
CA GLY A 183 -10.46 19.33 2.08
C GLY A 183 -11.84 19.97 2.31
N LEU A 184 -12.92 19.30 1.90
CA LEU A 184 -14.30 19.76 2.10
C LEU A 184 -14.72 19.71 3.57
N LEU A 185 -14.31 18.69 4.32
CA LEU A 185 -14.48 18.63 5.78
C LEU A 185 -13.82 19.83 6.47
N ALA A 186 -12.58 20.12 6.12
CA ALA A 186 -11.86 21.27 6.65
C ALA A 186 -12.50 22.61 6.24
N ALA A 187 -12.97 22.74 4.99
CA ALA A 187 -13.70 23.92 4.53
C ALA A 187 -15.02 24.12 5.31
N SER A 188 -15.77 23.05 5.53
CA SER A 188 -17.02 23.05 6.30
C SER A 188 -16.77 23.46 7.75
N ALA A 189 -15.74 22.90 8.39
CA ALA A 189 -15.36 23.25 9.76
C ALA A 189 -14.99 24.74 9.91
N LEU A 190 -14.20 25.29 8.96
CA LEU A 190 -13.86 26.71 8.95
C LEU A 190 -15.08 27.60 8.74
N ALA A 191 -15.98 27.19 7.85
CA ALA A 191 -17.19 27.93 7.55
C ALA A 191 -18.13 27.99 8.77
N LEU A 192 -18.35 26.85 9.43
CA LEU A 192 -19.11 26.77 10.68
C LEU A 192 -18.47 27.58 11.81
N TRP A 193 -17.16 27.52 11.96
CA TRP A 193 -16.44 28.29 12.97
C TRP A 193 -16.61 29.79 12.76
N ARG A 194 -16.42 30.29 11.52
CA ARG A 194 -16.62 31.70 11.18
C ARG A 194 -18.04 32.17 11.46
N ARG A 195 -19.05 31.36 11.12
CA ARG A 195 -20.46 31.68 11.42
C ARG A 195 -20.73 31.79 12.92
N ARG A 196 -20.07 30.97 13.73
CA ARG A 196 -20.23 31.00 15.19
C ARG A 196 -19.55 32.20 15.83
N THR A 197 -18.45 32.70 15.26
CA THR A 197 -17.61 33.74 15.86
C THR A 197 -17.79 35.14 15.28
N SER A 198 -18.43 35.28 14.12
CA SER A 198 -18.58 36.56 13.42
C SER A 198 -20.03 37.04 13.42
N SER A 199 -20.26 38.27 13.86
CA SER A 199 -21.58 38.91 13.99
C SER A 199 -22.13 39.52 12.69
N ALA A 200 -21.59 39.20 11.51
CA ALA A 200 -21.84 39.95 10.26
C ALA A 200 -22.06 39.08 9.00
N ASP A 201 -22.70 39.67 7.99
CA ASP A 201 -23.04 39.18 6.63
C ASP A 201 -21.88 38.57 5.80
N SER A 202 -20.65 38.62 6.32
CA SER A 202 -19.45 38.00 5.72
C SER A 202 -19.28 36.52 6.08
N ALA A 203 -20.14 35.98 6.95
CA ALA A 203 -20.15 34.57 7.25
C ALA A 203 -20.68 33.77 6.05
N PRO A 204 -20.08 32.61 5.70
CA PRO A 204 -20.56 31.81 4.58
C PRO A 204 -22.03 31.45 4.80
N GLY A 205 -22.87 31.66 3.78
CA GLY A 205 -24.30 31.37 3.86
C GLY A 205 -24.55 29.89 4.22
N VAL A 206 -25.66 29.62 4.93
CA VAL A 206 -26.08 28.25 5.31
C VAL A 206 -25.98 27.29 4.13
N ARG A 207 -26.41 27.77 2.94
CA ARG A 207 -26.36 27.02 1.68
C ARG A 207 -24.95 26.56 1.31
N GLY A 208 -23.94 27.42 1.48
CA GLY A 208 -22.55 27.06 1.17
C GLY A 208 -22.00 25.97 2.08
N VAL A 209 -22.30 26.03 3.38
CA VAL A 209 -21.93 24.98 4.33
C VAL A 209 -22.66 23.67 4.00
N ALA A 210 -23.97 23.75 3.76
CA ALA A 210 -24.78 22.59 3.40
C ALA A 210 -24.27 21.91 2.12
N LEU A 211 -23.89 22.68 1.09
CA LEU A 211 -23.31 22.16 -0.15
C LEU A 211 -21.96 21.47 0.07
N MET A 212 -21.09 22.02 0.92
CA MET A 212 -19.81 21.36 1.24
C MET A 212 -20.01 20.05 1.99
N LEU A 213 -20.92 20.03 2.97
CA LEU A 213 -21.28 18.82 3.72
C LEU A 213 -21.98 17.79 2.83
N ALA A 214 -22.85 18.22 1.92
CA ALA A 214 -23.43 17.36 0.91
C ALA A 214 -22.35 16.76 0.00
N GLY A 215 -21.34 17.55 -0.41
CA GLY A 215 -20.19 17.06 -1.14
C GLY A 215 -19.39 15.99 -0.37
N VAL A 216 -19.15 16.20 0.93
CA VAL A 216 -18.53 15.19 1.81
C VAL A 216 -19.35 13.89 1.83
N LEU A 217 -20.67 14.00 2.01
CA LEU A 217 -21.55 12.84 2.05
C LEU A 217 -21.58 12.09 0.71
N VAL A 218 -21.72 12.82 -0.39
CA VAL A 218 -21.77 12.24 -1.74
C VAL A 218 -20.45 11.54 -2.06
N LEU A 219 -19.30 12.21 -1.87
CA LEU A 219 -17.99 11.60 -2.12
C LEU A 219 -17.67 10.44 -1.16
N GLY A 220 -18.16 10.52 0.07
CA GLY A 220 -17.94 9.50 1.09
C GLY A 220 -18.81 8.25 0.93
N VAL A 221 -19.89 8.30 0.13
CA VAL A 221 -20.85 7.18 0.01
C VAL A 221 -21.10 6.75 -1.44
N ALA A 222 -20.91 7.62 -2.44
CA ALA A 222 -21.32 7.32 -3.82
C ALA A 222 -20.63 6.09 -4.41
N GLY A 223 -19.42 5.74 -3.95
CA GLY A 223 -18.74 4.51 -4.35
C GLY A 223 -19.50 3.22 -3.98
N VAL A 224 -20.38 3.24 -2.97
CA VAL A 224 -21.25 2.08 -2.64
C VAL A 224 -22.22 1.75 -3.77
N PHE A 225 -22.64 2.77 -4.54
CA PHE A 225 -23.58 2.61 -5.64
C PHE A 225 -22.90 2.28 -6.97
N VAL A 226 -21.57 2.26 -7.02
CA VAL A 226 -20.84 1.82 -8.21
C VAL A 226 -20.95 0.30 -8.31
N PRO A 227 -21.50 -0.25 -9.41
CA PRO A 227 -21.60 -1.69 -9.58
C PRO A 227 -20.22 -2.35 -9.49
N ARG A 228 -20.07 -3.29 -8.56
CA ARG A 228 -18.81 -4.03 -8.42
C ARG A 228 -18.70 -5.12 -9.48
N PRO A 229 -17.50 -5.36 -10.03
CA PRO A 229 -17.28 -6.47 -10.94
C PRO A 229 -17.64 -7.81 -10.29
N SER A 230 -18.55 -8.60 -10.87
CA SER A 230 -18.99 -9.92 -10.35
C SER A 230 -19.32 -10.95 -11.43
N GLY A 231 -19.21 -12.25 -11.14
CA GLY A 231 -19.51 -13.34 -12.10
C GLY A 231 -18.39 -13.63 -13.11
N GLY A 232 -18.57 -14.65 -13.95
CA GLY A 232 -17.56 -15.19 -14.88
C GLY A 232 -17.61 -16.72 -14.93
N ARG A 233 -16.94 -17.35 -15.91
CA ARG A 233 -16.85 -18.82 -15.97
C ARG A 233 -16.06 -19.31 -14.75
N PRO A 234 -16.58 -20.22 -13.93
CA PRO A 234 -15.88 -20.65 -12.74
C PRO A 234 -14.68 -21.56 -13.10
N VAL A 235 -13.63 -21.46 -12.31
CA VAL A 235 -12.45 -22.35 -12.31
C VAL A 235 -12.09 -22.68 -10.86
N THR A 236 -11.57 -23.87 -10.59
CA THR A 236 -11.07 -24.23 -9.26
C THR A 236 -9.58 -23.93 -9.20
N VAL A 237 -9.14 -23.17 -8.20
CA VAL A 237 -7.73 -22.79 -8.03
C VAL A 237 -7.25 -23.23 -6.66
N ALA A 238 -5.96 -23.55 -6.56
CA ALA A 238 -5.30 -23.79 -5.29
C ALA A 238 -4.12 -22.84 -5.07
N VAL A 239 -3.99 -22.31 -3.86
CA VAL A 239 -2.83 -21.53 -3.42
C VAL A 239 -2.15 -22.31 -2.29
N VAL A 240 -0.85 -22.57 -2.43
CA VAL A 240 -0.08 -23.38 -1.47
C VAL A 240 0.92 -22.50 -0.73
N GLN A 241 0.78 -22.46 0.60
CA GLN A 241 1.72 -21.85 1.52
C GLN A 241 2.45 -22.94 2.30
N GLY A 242 3.73 -23.13 2.01
CA GLY A 242 4.58 -24.14 2.65
C GLY A 242 5.11 -23.71 4.01
N ASN A 243 5.21 -22.40 4.25
CA ASN A 243 5.92 -21.78 5.38
C ASN A 243 7.45 -21.89 5.28
N VAL A 244 8.15 -21.15 6.13
CA VAL A 244 9.61 -21.22 6.35
C VAL A 244 9.91 -21.84 7.72
N PRO A 245 11.04 -22.53 7.91
CA PRO A 245 11.37 -23.11 9.22
C PRO A 245 11.77 -22.05 10.27
N ARG A 246 12.25 -20.87 9.86
CA ARG A 246 12.55 -19.70 10.72
C ARG A 246 12.21 -18.37 10.02
N ALA A 247 11.74 -17.39 10.79
CA ALA A 247 11.47 -16.02 10.31
C ALA A 247 12.77 -15.16 10.24
N GLY A 248 12.73 -14.04 9.52
CA GLY A 248 13.87 -13.11 9.38
C GLY A 248 14.91 -13.53 8.33
N LEU A 249 15.99 -12.75 8.14
CA LEU A 249 16.97 -12.93 7.05
C LEU A 249 17.62 -14.34 7.00
N ASP A 250 17.62 -15.08 8.11
CA ASP A 250 18.20 -16.41 8.25
C ASP A 250 17.50 -17.49 7.39
N PHE A 251 16.29 -17.23 6.85
CA PHE A 251 15.62 -18.19 5.95
C PHE A 251 16.44 -18.47 4.68
N LEU A 252 17.28 -17.51 4.25
CA LEU A 252 18.11 -17.60 3.04
C LEU A 252 19.10 -18.78 3.06
N GLY A 253 19.39 -19.34 4.25
CA GLY A 253 20.24 -20.52 4.45
C GLY A 253 19.50 -21.86 4.50
N GLN A 254 18.17 -21.89 4.32
CA GLN A 254 17.33 -23.10 4.47
C GLN A 254 16.52 -23.41 3.20
N ARG A 255 17.15 -23.14 2.05
CA ARG A 255 16.55 -23.17 0.71
C ARG A 255 15.86 -24.49 0.37
N GLU A 256 16.51 -25.60 0.70
CA GLU A 256 15.97 -26.96 0.54
C GLU A 256 14.70 -27.16 1.37
N ALA A 257 14.71 -26.72 2.63
CA ALA A 257 13.57 -26.92 3.52
C ALA A 257 12.34 -26.14 3.04
N VAL A 258 12.50 -24.92 2.52
CA VAL A 258 11.37 -24.13 1.98
C VAL A 258 10.74 -24.85 0.78
N LEU A 259 11.57 -25.34 -0.15
CA LEU A 259 11.10 -26.14 -1.28
C LEU A 259 10.35 -27.40 -0.82
N ASP A 260 10.96 -28.16 0.08
CA ASP A 260 10.34 -29.38 0.60
C ASP A 260 9.02 -29.08 1.32
N ASN A 261 8.90 -27.94 2.00
CA ASN A 261 7.65 -27.53 2.64
C ASN A 261 6.53 -27.35 1.59
N HIS A 262 6.78 -26.61 0.51
CA HIS A 262 5.79 -26.39 -0.55
C HIS A 262 5.43 -27.69 -1.27
N ALA A 263 6.42 -28.55 -1.53
CA ALA A 263 6.19 -29.85 -2.13
C ALA A 263 5.31 -30.74 -1.23
N ARG A 264 5.59 -30.79 0.08
CA ARG A 264 4.80 -31.56 1.05
C ARG A 264 3.35 -31.10 1.14
N GLU A 265 3.10 -29.79 1.21
CA GLU A 265 1.72 -29.27 1.21
C GLU A 265 1.00 -29.55 -0.12
N THR A 266 1.73 -29.58 -1.24
CA THR A 266 1.17 -29.96 -2.54
C THR A 266 0.83 -31.45 -2.61
N HIS A 267 1.67 -32.33 -2.04
CA HIS A 267 1.36 -33.75 -1.89
C HIS A 267 0.14 -34.00 -1.00
N LYS A 268 0.00 -33.25 0.10
CA LYS A 268 -1.20 -33.30 0.95
C LYS A 268 -2.45 -32.87 0.18
N LEU A 269 -2.39 -31.78 -0.57
CA LEU A 269 -3.47 -31.35 -1.45
C LEU A 269 -3.87 -32.46 -2.43
N ALA A 270 -2.89 -33.09 -3.09
CA ALA A 270 -3.13 -34.19 -4.02
C ALA A 270 -3.83 -35.38 -3.32
N GLN A 271 -3.40 -35.73 -2.11
CA GLN A 271 -4.01 -36.77 -1.29
C GLN A 271 -5.47 -36.44 -0.92
N GLU A 272 -5.75 -35.22 -0.48
CA GLU A 272 -7.09 -34.79 -0.08
C GLU A 272 -8.06 -34.75 -1.28
N VAL A 273 -7.56 -34.38 -2.46
CA VAL A 273 -8.31 -34.46 -3.72
C VAL A 273 -8.63 -35.92 -4.09
N ARG A 274 -7.65 -36.83 -4.00
CA ARG A 274 -7.89 -38.28 -4.25
C ARG A 274 -8.89 -38.89 -3.27
N GLN A 275 -8.92 -38.41 -2.03
CA GLN A 275 -9.87 -38.83 -1.00
C GLN A 275 -11.25 -38.17 -1.14
N GLY A 276 -11.44 -37.26 -2.11
CA GLY A 276 -12.69 -36.55 -2.34
C GLY A 276 -13.04 -35.50 -1.27
N ARG A 277 -12.08 -35.11 -0.42
CA ARG A 277 -12.27 -34.09 0.63
C ARG A 277 -12.20 -32.67 0.08
N LEU A 278 -11.36 -32.47 -0.92
CA LEU A 278 -11.23 -31.21 -1.65
C LEU A 278 -11.57 -31.41 -3.14
N PRO A 279 -12.15 -30.40 -3.81
CA PRO A 279 -12.34 -30.45 -5.24
C PRO A 279 -10.98 -30.43 -5.95
N ARG A 280 -10.86 -31.13 -7.09
CA ARG A 280 -9.65 -31.08 -7.91
C ARG A 280 -9.44 -29.66 -8.45
N PRO A 281 -8.31 -28.99 -8.17
CA PRO A 281 -8.01 -27.70 -8.77
C PRO A 281 -7.65 -27.85 -10.24
N ASP A 282 -7.87 -26.81 -11.04
CA ASP A 282 -7.43 -26.72 -12.43
C ASP A 282 -5.98 -26.22 -12.54
N ILE A 283 -5.53 -25.45 -11.54
CA ILE A 283 -4.18 -24.87 -11.42
C ILE A 283 -3.77 -24.76 -9.95
N VAL A 284 -2.46 -24.80 -9.67
CA VAL A 284 -1.88 -24.54 -8.35
C VAL A 284 -0.88 -23.39 -8.43
N ILE A 285 -0.84 -22.53 -7.42
CA ILE A 285 0.11 -21.42 -7.32
C ILE A 285 1.01 -21.62 -6.11
N TRP A 286 2.31 -21.62 -6.34
CA TRP A 286 3.34 -21.52 -5.30
C TRP A 286 3.84 -20.07 -5.19
N PRO A 287 4.34 -19.66 -4.02
CA PRO A 287 4.77 -18.29 -3.78
C PRO A 287 6.13 -17.96 -4.41
N GLU A 288 6.54 -16.70 -4.30
CA GLU A 288 7.88 -16.23 -4.65
C GLU A 288 8.92 -16.97 -3.81
N ASN A 289 10.06 -17.32 -4.40
CA ASN A 289 11.13 -18.04 -3.71
C ASN A 289 10.65 -19.34 -3.03
N SER A 290 9.61 -19.99 -3.58
CA SER A 290 9.23 -21.34 -3.19
C SER A 290 10.34 -22.37 -3.46
N SER A 291 11.26 -22.04 -4.37
CA SER A 291 12.57 -22.68 -4.52
C SER A 291 13.67 -21.63 -4.58
N ASP A 292 14.54 -21.58 -3.57
CA ASP A 292 15.77 -20.77 -3.62
C ASP A 292 16.96 -21.52 -4.26
N LEU A 293 16.71 -22.75 -4.73
CA LEU A 293 17.62 -23.55 -5.54
C LEU A 293 17.18 -23.48 -7.01
N ASP A 294 18.12 -23.22 -7.91
CA ASP A 294 17.85 -23.15 -9.35
C ASP A 294 17.47 -24.55 -9.88
N PRO A 295 16.19 -24.82 -10.20
CA PRO A 295 15.75 -26.14 -10.62
C PRO A 295 16.16 -26.51 -12.05
N TYR A 296 16.77 -25.60 -12.81
CA TYR A 296 17.41 -25.94 -14.08
C TYR A 296 18.81 -26.52 -13.90
N ARG A 297 19.48 -26.17 -12.80
CA ARG A 297 20.86 -26.58 -12.49
C ARG A 297 20.94 -27.64 -11.40
N ASP A 298 20.01 -27.62 -10.45
CA ASP A 298 19.93 -28.54 -9.33
C ASP A 298 18.95 -29.69 -9.63
N PRO A 299 19.44 -30.92 -9.87
CA PRO A 299 18.58 -32.06 -10.20
C PRO A 299 17.68 -32.48 -9.04
N GLN A 300 18.10 -32.27 -7.79
CA GLN A 300 17.31 -32.62 -6.62
C GLN A 300 16.13 -31.66 -6.48
N ALA A 301 16.37 -30.35 -6.60
CA ALA A 301 15.30 -29.37 -6.59
C ALA A 301 14.29 -29.64 -7.72
N ARG A 302 14.78 -29.95 -8.92
CA ARG A 302 13.93 -30.37 -10.05
C ARG A 302 13.10 -31.60 -9.71
N GLN A 303 13.70 -32.64 -9.14
CA GLN A 303 13.01 -33.88 -8.81
C GLN A 303 11.90 -33.67 -7.79
N VAL A 304 12.13 -32.83 -6.76
CA VAL A 304 11.12 -32.48 -5.75
C VAL A 304 9.93 -31.77 -6.39
N ILE A 305 10.19 -30.79 -7.27
CA ILE A 305 9.13 -30.08 -8.00
C ILE A 305 8.38 -31.03 -8.94
N ASP A 306 9.10 -31.81 -9.76
CA ASP A 306 8.52 -32.77 -10.69
C ASP A 306 7.66 -33.81 -9.98
N ALA A 307 8.03 -34.25 -8.77
CA ALA A 307 7.25 -35.18 -7.97
C ALA A 307 5.95 -34.53 -7.47
N ALA A 308 6.02 -33.33 -6.89
CA ALA A 308 4.85 -32.60 -6.39
C ALA A 308 3.85 -32.25 -7.50
N VAL A 309 4.35 -31.75 -8.63
CA VAL A 309 3.53 -31.36 -9.79
C VAL A 309 2.87 -32.58 -10.44
N ARG A 310 3.59 -33.71 -10.56
CA ARG A 310 3.00 -34.97 -11.06
C ARG A 310 1.96 -35.56 -10.12
N ASP A 311 2.16 -35.46 -8.82
CA ASP A 311 1.23 -36.01 -7.83
C ASP A 311 -0.10 -35.26 -7.80
N VAL A 312 -0.08 -33.92 -7.83
CA VAL A 312 -1.31 -33.11 -7.95
C VAL A 312 -1.92 -33.20 -9.35
N GLY A 313 -1.09 -33.49 -10.37
CA GLY A 313 -1.53 -33.85 -11.72
C GLY A 313 -2.17 -32.69 -12.48
N VAL A 314 -1.84 -31.44 -12.13
CA VAL A 314 -2.28 -30.21 -12.81
C VAL A 314 -1.12 -29.20 -12.86
N PRO A 315 -1.15 -28.22 -13.78
CA PRO A 315 -0.07 -27.24 -13.90
C PRO A 315 0.10 -26.38 -12.65
N VAL A 316 1.35 -26.09 -12.30
CA VAL A 316 1.73 -25.30 -11.12
C VAL A 316 2.57 -24.08 -11.53
N LEU A 317 2.27 -22.89 -11.00
CA LEU A 317 3.18 -21.76 -11.08
C LEU A 317 4.17 -21.82 -9.93
N VAL A 318 5.45 -22.01 -10.22
CA VAL A 318 6.53 -22.19 -9.24
C VAL A 318 7.40 -20.94 -9.18
N GLY A 319 7.51 -20.31 -8.01
CA GLY A 319 8.42 -19.18 -7.81
C GLY A 319 9.83 -19.66 -7.47
N ALA A 320 10.83 -19.27 -8.25
CA ALA A 320 12.20 -19.74 -8.09
C ALA A 320 13.24 -18.63 -8.31
N VAL A 321 14.38 -18.76 -7.64
CA VAL A 321 15.59 -17.96 -7.90
C VAL A 321 16.46 -18.70 -8.90
N ILE A 322 16.71 -18.08 -10.06
CA ILE A 322 17.46 -18.67 -11.17
C ILE A 322 18.81 -17.98 -11.30
N ASP A 323 19.88 -18.76 -11.49
CA ASP A 323 21.21 -18.21 -11.79
C ASP A 323 21.21 -17.64 -13.21
N HIS A 324 21.62 -16.38 -13.36
CA HIS A 324 21.65 -15.70 -14.66
C HIS A 324 22.74 -16.28 -15.60
N GLY A 325 23.69 -17.02 -15.05
CA GLY A 325 24.73 -17.76 -15.75
C GLY A 325 26.11 -17.12 -15.74
N ASP A 326 26.25 -15.96 -15.11
CA ASP A 326 27.52 -15.24 -14.96
C ASP A 326 28.14 -15.38 -13.56
N GLY A 327 27.48 -16.10 -12.64
CA GLY A 327 27.95 -16.35 -11.28
C GLY A 327 27.82 -15.15 -10.33
N GLU A 328 27.24 -14.03 -10.78
CA GLU A 328 27.03 -12.82 -9.98
C GLU A 328 25.55 -12.47 -9.87
N HIS A 329 24.81 -12.61 -10.97
CA HIS A 329 23.45 -12.16 -11.09
C HIS A 329 22.45 -13.31 -10.98
N VAL A 330 21.28 -12.97 -10.44
CA VAL A 330 20.15 -13.90 -10.29
C VAL A 330 18.88 -13.29 -10.83
N GLU A 331 17.89 -14.14 -11.10
CA GLU A 331 16.57 -13.74 -11.55
C GLU A 331 15.51 -14.29 -10.60
N ASN A 332 14.54 -13.46 -10.24
CA ASN A 332 13.36 -13.87 -9.51
C ASN A 332 12.27 -14.23 -10.52
N ARG A 333 11.95 -15.53 -10.65
CA ARG A 333 11.08 -16.04 -11.71
C ARG A 333 9.83 -16.73 -11.18
N GLY A 334 8.71 -16.49 -11.87
CA GLY A 334 7.53 -17.36 -11.82
C GLY A 334 7.53 -18.30 -13.02
N ILE A 335 7.63 -19.62 -12.80
CA ILE A 335 7.80 -20.64 -13.85
C ILE A 335 6.53 -21.48 -13.95
N VAL A 336 5.98 -21.59 -15.16
CA VAL A 336 4.91 -22.55 -15.44
C VAL A 336 5.50 -23.95 -15.48
N TRP A 337 5.03 -24.82 -14.60
CA TRP A 337 5.45 -26.22 -14.53
C TRP A 337 4.28 -27.13 -14.91
N ASP A 338 4.44 -27.86 -16.01
CA ASP A 338 3.42 -28.79 -16.50
C ASP A 338 3.74 -30.22 -16.01
N PRO A 339 2.73 -31.00 -15.54
CA PRO A 339 2.95 -32.35 -15.02
C PRO A 339 3.47 -33.35 -16.05
N LYS A 340 3.36 -33.06 -17.35
CA LYS A 340 3.84 -33.94 -18.44
C LYS A 340 5.14 -33.44 -19.04
N THR A 341 5.25 -32.13 -19.29
CA THR A 341 6.40 -31.57 -20.00
C THR A 341 7.44 -30.91 -19.11
N GLY A 342 7.17 -30.72 -17.82
CA GLY A 342 8.07 -30.06 -16.88
C GLY A 342 8.04 -28.52 -17.00
N PRO A 343 9.15 -27.83 -16.68
CA PRO A 343 9.20 -26.36 -16.70
C PRO A 343 9.06 -25.80 -18.11
N GLY A 344 8.30 -24.71 -18.26
CA GLY A 344 7.98 -24.07 -19.53
C GLY A 344 8.10 -22.54 -19.49
N ALA A 345 7.04 -21.85 -19.93
CA ALA A 345 7.01 -20.39 -19.97
C ALA A 345 7.22 -19.78 -18.57
N TYR A 346 7.85 -18.61 -18.49
CA TYR A 346 8.16 -17.97 -17.23
C TYR A 346 8.03 -16.45 -17.29
N TYR A 347 7.84 -15.84 -16.13
CA TYR A 347 7.94 -14.40 -15.87
C TYR A 347 9.20 -14.12 -15.05
N VAL A 348 9.84 -12.98 -15.31
CA VAL A 348 10.96 -12.47 -14.51
C VAL A 348 10.53 -11.14 -13.90
N LYS A 349 10.71 -10.98 -12.59
CA LYS A 349 10.36 -9.75 -11.86
C LYS A 349 10.94 -8.52 -12.55
N ARG A 350 10.09 -7.57 -12.93
CA ARG A 350 10.46 -6.35 -13.67
C ARG A 350 10.96 -5.24 -12.76
N HIS A 351 10.52 -5.25 -11.50
CA HIS A 351 10.85 -4.24 -10.52
C HIS A 351 11.46 -4.87 -9.26
N PRO A 352 12.76 -5.21 -9.27
CA PRO A 352 13.45 -5.65 -8.07
C PRO A 352 13.48 -4.57 -6.99
N LEU A 353 13.51 -4.98 -5.73
CA LEU A 353 13.47 -4.14 -4.54
C LEU A 353 14.80 -3.41 -4.32
N PRO A 354 14.81 -2.07 -4.35
CA PRO A 354 15.99 -1.30 -3.99
C PRO A 354 16.46 -1.65 -2.57
N PHE A 355 17.76 -1.85 -2.40
CA PHE A 355 18.46 -2.26 -1.16
C PHE A 355 18.12 -3.65 -0.60
N GLY A 356 17.16 -4.37 -1.20
CA GLY A 356 16.83 -5.75 -0.84
C GLY A 356 17.21 -6.79 -1.90
N GLU A 357 17.11 -6.42 -3.18
CA GLU A 357 17.43 -7.27 -4.34
C GLU A 357 18.52 -6.64 -5.24
N TYR A 358 18.87 -5.38 -5.04
CA TYR A 358 20.05 -4.74 -5.64
C TYR A 358 20.41 -3.47 -4.85
N ILE A 359 21.62 -2.92 -5.03
CA ILE A 359 22.05 -1.69 -4.36
C ILE A 359 22.17 -0.55 -5.39
N PRO A 360 21.22 0.43 -5.43
CA PRO A 360 21.11 1.39 -6.53
C PRO A 360 22.29 2.37 -6.65
N ILE A 361 22.87 2.77 -5.53
CA ILE A 361 23.91 3.81 -5.46
C ILE A 361 24.96 3.46 -4.43
N PHE A 362 26.18 3.91 -4.66
CA PHE A 362 27.30 3.81 -3.72
C PHE A 362 27.54 2.39 -3.17
N ARG A 363 27.25 1.33 -3.95
CA ARG A 363 27.36 -0.08 -3.54
C ARG A 363 28.68 -0.39 -2.84
N GLY A 364 29.80 0.00 -3.43
CA GLY A 364 31.13 -0.25 -2.85
C GLY A 364 31.41 0.48 -1.53
N PHE A 365 30.75 1.61 -1.26
CA PHE A 365 30.84 2.31 0.03
C PHE A 365 29.85 1.72 1.03
N LEU A 366 28.59 1.52 0.63
CA LEU A 366 27.55 1.01 1.50
C LEU A 366 27.85 -0.40 2.02
N ARG A 367 28.43 -1.29 1.20
CA ARG A 367 28.85 -2.63 1.65
C ARG A 367 29.94 -2.58 2.73
N LYS A 368 30.81 -1.56 2.72
CA LYS A 368 31.85 -1.38 3.76
C LYS A 368 31.28 -0.90 5.09
N VAL A 369 30.19 -0.13 5.06
CA VAL A 369 29.58 0.48 6.25
C VAL A 369 28.45 -0.39 6.81
N ILE A 370 27.72 -1.09 5.94
CA ILE A 370 26.57 -1.93 6.27
C ILE A 370 26.85 -3.33 5.71
N THR A 371 27.47 -4.17 6.54
CA THR A 371 27.96 -5.51 6.16
C THR A 371 26.85 -6.46 5.70
N ARG A 372 25.60 -6.29 6.18
CA ARG A 372 24.45 -7.09 5.72
C ARG A 372 24.13 -6.93 4.23
N PHE A 373 24.63 -5.88 3.57
CA PHE A 373 24.51 -5.75 2.13
C PHE A 373 25.33 -6.77 1.34
N ASP A 374 26.23 -7.53 1.99
CA ASP A 374 26.88 -8.68 1.35
C ASP A 374 25.93 -9.86 1.13
N MET A 375 24.79 -9.90 1.82
CA MET A 375 23.75 -10.91 1.63
C MET A 375 22.76 -10.53 0.51
N VAL A 376 22.82 -9.29 0.00
CA VAL A 376 21.94 -8.83 -1.07
C VAL A 376 22.50 -9.25 -2.42
N GLY A 377 21.78 -10.16 -3.09
CA GLY A 377 22.08 -10.58 -4.45
C GLY A 377 22.00 -9.43 -5.46
N GLU A 378 22.47 -9.68 -6.69
CA GLU A 378 22.26 -8.78 -7.82
C GLU A 378 21.12 -9.32 -8.70
N PHE A 379 19.88 -8.93 -8.38
CA PHE A 379 18.73 -9.36 -9.18
C PHE A 379 18.59 -8.56 -10.47
N VAL A 380 18.52 -9.27 -11.60
CA VAL A 380 18.31 -8.66 -12.92
C VAL A 380 16.83 -8.34 -13.13
N LYS A 381 16.56 -7.20 -13.77
CA LYS A 381 15.20 -6.78 -14.12
C LYS A 381 14.68 -7.54 -15.35
N GLY A 382 13.51 -8.15 -15.22
CA GLY A 382 12.73 -8.63 -16.35
C GLY A 382 12.26 -7.50 -17.28
N ARG A 383 11.98 -7.83 -18.54
CA ARG A 383 11.53 -6.86 -19.58
C ARG A 383 10.09 -7.07 -20.05
N SER A 384 9.54 -8.26 -19.86
CA SER A 384 8.23 -8.66 -20.38
C SER A 384 7.20 -8.72 -19.28
N ALA A 385 5.95 -8.35 -19.57
CA ALA A 385 4.84 -8.50 -18.64
C ALA A 385 4.55 -9.99 -18.35
N GLY A 386 4.16 -10.31 -17.11
CA GLY A 386 3.89 -11.66 -16.61
C GLY A 386 2.60 -12.30 -17.13
N ASN A 387 2.34 -12.21 -18.44
CA ASN A 387 1.18 -12.83 -19.08
C ASN A 387 1.50 -14.30 -19.39
N LEU A 388 1.05 -15.21 -18.53
CA LEU A 388 1.37 -16.64 -18.64
C LEU A 388 0.11 -17.48 -18.91
N ARG A 389 0.30 -18.59 -19.62
CA ARG A 389 -0.74 -19.62 -19.76
C ARG A 389 -0.41 -20.78 -18.82
N LEU A 390 -1.26 -20.98 -17.82
CA LEU A 390 -1.17 -22.07 -16.85
C LEU A 390 -2.29 -23.06 -17.14
N GLY A 391 -2.00 -24.05 -17.98
CA GLY A 391 -2.99 -25.03 -18.47
C GLY A 391 -4.19 -24.39 -19.19
N PRO A 392 -5.43 -24.57 -18.67
CA PRO A 392 -6.63 -24.02 -19.29
C PRO A 392 -6.84 -22.53 -18.99
N VAL A 393 -6.01 -21.90 -18.15
CA VAL A 393 -6.19 -20.53 -17.67
C VAL A 393 -5.04 -19.63 -18.12
N ARG A 394 -5.35 -18.35 -18.36
CA ARG A 394 -4.33 -17.30 -18.47
C ARG A 394 -4.24 -16.54 -17.16
N ILE A 395 -3.02 -16.27 -16.71
CA ILE A 395 -2.74 -15.55 -15.48
C ILE A 395 -1.90 -14.32 -15.79
N GLY A 396 -2.13 -13.27 -15.03
CA GLY A 396 -1.28 -12.08 -14.97
C GLY A 396 -0.48 -12.11 -13.69
N ASP A 397 0.78 -12.47 -13.77
CA ASP A 397 1.68 -12.61 -12.64
C ASP A 397 2.45 -11.33 -12.34
N VAL A 398 2.52 -10.97 -11.07
CA VAL A 398 3.39 -9.93 -10.51
C VAL A 398 4.04 -10.47 -9.25
N ILE A 399 5.28 -10.06 -8.99
CA ILE A 399 6.06 -10.63 -7.90
C ILE A 399 6.24 -9.58 -6.79
N CYS A 400 5.84 -9.96 -5.58
CA CYS A 400 6.08 -9.25 -4.33
C CYS A 400 5.49 -7.83 -4.32
N PHE A 401 6.32 -6.83 -4.06
CA PHE A 401 5.92 -5.43 -3.98
C PHE A 401 5.52 -4.81 -5.34
N GLU A 402 5.66 -5.53 -6.46
CA GLU A 402 5.14 -5.09 -7.78
C GLU A 402 3.64 -4.78 -7.76
N VAL A 403 2.87 -5.42 -6.86
CA VAL A 403 1.43 -5.16 -6.66
C VAL A 403 1.13 -3.69 -6.27
N ALA A 404 2.11 -2.99 -5.69
CA ALA A 404 1.99 -1.59 -5.32
C ALA A 404 2.06 -0.64 -6.52
N TYR A 405 2.53 -1.10 -7.69
CA TYR A 405 2.76 -0.27 -8.88
C TYR A 405 1.61 -0.39 -9.90
N ASP A 406 0.89 0.72 -10.11
CA ASP A 406 -0.28 0.78 -11.00
C ASP A 406 0.02 0.24 -12.41
N GLY A 407 1.17 0.61 -12.98
CA GLY A 407 1.56 0.20 -14.33
C GLY A 407 1.84 -1.30 -14.47
N LEU A 408 2.53 -1.91 -13.50
CA LEU A 408 2.93 -3.32 -13.57
C LEU A 408 1.71 -4.23 -13.49
N VAL A 409 0.77 -3.94 -12.58
CA VAL A 409 -0.46 -4.72 -12.46
C VAL A 409 -1.37 -4.51 -13.67
N ARG A 410 -1.45 -3.29 -14.20
CA ARG A 410 -2.27 -2.99 -15.39
C ARG A 410 -1.76 -3.72 -16.64
N ASP A 411 -0.44 -3.84 -16.83
CA ASP A 411 0.15 -4.55 -17.97
C ASP A 411 -0.28 -6.03 -18.05
N VAL A 412 -0.71 -6.61 -16.92
CA VAL A 412 -1.16 -8.00 -16.83
C VAL A 412 -2.67 -8.16 -16.54
N ALA A 413 -3.40 -7.06 -16.34
CA ALA A 413 -4.84 -7.03 -16.04
C ALA A 413 -5.77 -7.50 -17.19
N SER A 414 -5.19 -7.72 -18.39
CA SER A 414 -5.91 -8.34 -19.50
C SER A 414 -6.20 -9.84 -19.26
N ASN A 415 -5.50 -10.48 -18.32
CA ASN A 415 -5.75 -11.86 -17.93
C ASN A 415 -6.93 -11.97 -16.96
N PRO A 416 -7.67 -13.08 -16.98
CA PRO A 416 -8.83 -13.28 -16.12
C PRO A 416 -8.50 -13.56 -14.64
N LEU A 417 -7.29 -14.02 -14.36
CA LEU A 417 -6.73 -14.15 -13.01
C LEU A 417 -5.48 -13.29 -12.89
N LEU A 418 -5.33 -12.64 -11.75
CA LEU A 418 -4.09 -12.01 -11.33
C LEU A 418 -3.44 -12.84 -10.23
N VAL A 419 -2.13 -12.97 -10.27
CA VAL A 419 -1.34 -13.69 -9.27
C VAL A 419 -0.33 -12.72 -8.67
N VAL A 420 -0.21 -12.77 -7.35
CA VAL A 420 0.85 -12.09 -6.60
C VAL A 420 1.66 -13.18 -5.91
N GLN A 421 2.82 -13.53 -6.47
CA GLN A 421 3.79 -14.39 -5.81
C GLN A 421 4.62 -13.54 -4.85
N THR A 422 4.63 -13.82 -3.55
CA THR A 422 5.36 -12.99 -2.57
C THR A 422 6.06 -13.83 -1.50
N ASN A 423 7.18 -13.37 -1.00
CA ASN A 423 7.85 -13.93 0.16
C ASN A 423 7.92 -12.87 1.27
N ASN A 424 7.16 -13.09 2.34
CA ASN A 424 7.09 -12.18 3.47
C ASN A 424 7.88 -12.66 4.69
N ALA A 425 8.75 -13.67 4.57
CA ALA A 425 9.50 -14.23 5.70
C ALA A 425 10.33 -13.19 6.47
N THR A 426 10.88 -12.20 5.77
CA THR A 426 11.63 -11.08 6.38
C THR A 426 10.74 -10.14 7.18
N PHE A 427 9.49 -9.97 6.78
CA PHE A 427 8.57 -8.94 7.29
C PHE A 427 7.41 -9.50 8.09
N GLY A 428 7.41 -10.80 8.37
CA GLY A 428 6.26 -11.42 9.00
C GLY A 428 6.07 -10.99 10.45
N HIS A 429 4.82 -11.07 10.92
CA HIS A 429 4.34 -10.51 12.19
C HIS A 429 4.56 -9.01 12.35
N THR A 430 4.69 -8.27 11.23
CA THR A 430 4.79 -6.81 11.22
C THR A 430 3.60 -6.16 10.50
N SER A 431 3.64 -4.84 10.33
CA SER A 431 2.61 -4.11 9.60
C SER A 431 2.62 -4.34 8.08
N LEU A 432 3.73 -4.83 7.49
CA LEU A 432 3.90 -4.87 6.04
C LEU A 432 3.08 -5.97 5.32
N PRO A 433 3.00 -7.24 5.78
CA PRO A 433 2.21 -8.26 5.11
C PRO A 433 0.71 -7.91 5.04
N PRO A 434 0.05 -7.43 6.12
CA PRO A 434 -1.32 -6.94 6.04
C PRO A 434 -1.51 -5.77 5.07
N GLN A 435 -0.53 -4.87 4.98
CA GLN A 435 -0.56 -3.74 4.03
C GLN A 435 -0.43 -4.21 2.57
N GLN A 436 0.43 -5.17 2.26
CA GLN A 436 0.56 -5.73 0.91
C GLN A 436 -0.70 -6.50 0.50
N PHE A 437 -1.29 -7.27 1.42
CA PHE A 437 -2.56 -7.97 1.17
C PHE A 437 -3.70 -6.98 0.90
N ALA A 438 -3.73 -5.86 1.63
CA ALA A 438 -4.65 -4.75 1.38
C ALA A 438 -4.51 -4.12 -0.01
N MET A 439 -3.27 -3.93 -0.49
CA MET A 439 -3.02 -3.47 -1.86
C MET A 439 -3.58 -4.46 -2.88
N SER A 440 -3.31 -5.75 -2.68
CA SER A 440 -3.81 -6.85 -3.53
C SER A 440 -5.35 -6.83 -3.63
N ARG A 441 -6.02 -6.64 -2.49
CA ARG A 441 -7.49 -6.50 -2.46
C ARG A 441 -7.99 -5.33 -3.29
N LEU A 442 -7.31 -4.18 -3.21
CA LEU A 442 -7.68 -3.02 -4.01
C LEU A 442 -7.49 -3.29 -5.51
N ARG A 443 -6.39 -3.94 -5.90
CA ARG A 443 -6.11 -4.29 -7.30
C ARG A 443 -7.13 -5.26 -7.90
N ALA A 444 -7.62 -6.20 -7.10
CA ALA A 444 -8.70 -7.11 -7.52
C ALA A 444 -9.94 -6.32 -7.97
N VAL A 445 -10.34 -5.29 -7.20
CA VAL A 445 -11.49 -4.42 -7.53
C VAL A 445 -11.18 -3.50 -8.69
N GLU A 446 -10.00 -2.89 -8.70
CA GLU A 446 -9.56 -1.94 -9.75
C GLU A 446 -9.63 -2.56 -11.15
N HIS A 447 -9.15 -3.79 -11.28
CA HIS A 447 -9.11 -4.50 -12.56
C HIS A 447 -10.30 -5.45 -12.77
N GLY A 448 -11.16 -5.61 -11.76
CA GLY A 448 -12.28 -6.56 -11.80
C GLY A 448 -11.81 -7.97 -12.11
N ARG A 449 -10.77 -8.43 -11.42
CA ARG A 449 -10.13 -9.75 -11.56
C ARG A 449 -10.09 -10.47 -10.24
N THR A 450 -10.22 -11.80 -10.31
CA THR A 450 -9.86 -12.63 -9.18
C THR A 450 -8.36 -12.51 -8.99
N MET A 451 -7.93 -12.29 -7.75
CA MET A 451 -6.52 -12.18 -7.38
C MET A 451 -6.14 -13.31 -6.43
N LEU A 452 -5.07 -14.04 -6.78
CA LEU A 452 -4.48 -15.10 -5.98
C LEU A 452 -3.20 -14.56 -5.36
N VAL A 453 -3.18 -14.41 -4.05
CA VAL A 453 -1.97 -13.99 -3.31
C VAL A 453 -1.34 -15.25 -2.75
N ALA A 454 -0.17 -15.63 -3.25
CA ALA A 454 0.60 -16.76 -2.76
C ALA A 454 1.80 -16.24 -1.99
N SER A 455 1.78 -16.39 -0.67
CA SER A 455 2.88 -16.02 0.22
C SER A 455 3.63 -17.24 0.75
N THR A 456 4.95 -17.17 0.84
CA THR A 456 5.79 -18.23 1.44
C THR A 456 5.43 -18.44 2.90
N SER A 457 5.26 -17.36 3.66
CA SER A 457 5.03 -17.37 5.11
C SER A 457 4.21 -16.17 5.61
N GLY A 458 3.77 -15.27 4.72
CA GLY A 458 2.87 -14.17 5.04
C GLY A 458 1.40 -14.58 4.94
N ILE A 459 0.58 -13.68 4.42
CA ILE A 459 -0.85 -13.92 4.18
C ILE A 459 -1.03 -14.37 2.72
N SER A 460 -1.31 -15.65 2.54
CA SER A 460 -1.86 -16.17 1.28
C SER A 460 -3.38 -16.01 1.28
N GLY A 461 -3.98 -15.84 0.11
CA GLY A 461 -5.43 -15.77 0.04
C GLY A 461 -5.99 -15.59 -1.36
N ILE A 462 -7.30 -15.77 -1.46
CA ILE A 462 -8.05 -15.73 -2.71
C ILE A 462 -9.07 -14.59 -2.63
N ILE A 463 -8.95 -13.64 -3.54
CA ILE A 463 -9.74 -12.41 -3.54
C ILE A 463 -10.59 -12.36 -4.81
N THR A 464 -11.89 -12.15 -4.67
CA THR A 464 -12.82 -12.04 -5.80
C THR A 464 -12.72 -10.69 -6.51
N PRO A 465 -13.26 -10.56 -7.75
CA PRO A 465 -13.27 -9.30 -8.50
C PRO A 465 -13.94 -8.10 -7.81
N ASP A 466 -14.79 -8.32 -6.81
CA ASP A 466 -15.45 -7.29 -6.00
C ASP A 466 -14.73 -6.98 -4.68
N GLY A 467 -13.57 -7.61 -4.44
CA GLY A 467 -12.67 -7.34 -3.30
C GLY A 467 -12.98 -8.13 -2.03
N ARG A 468 -13.87 -9.13 -2.13
CA ARG A 468 -14.18 -10.06 -1.03
C ARG A 468 -13.08 -11.12 -0.95
N VAL A 469 -12.62 -11.38 0.27
CA VAL A 469 -11.68 -12.47 0.56
C VAL A 469 -12.50 -13.74 0.72
N LEU A 470 -12.25 -14.75 -0.10
CA LEU A 470 -12.89 -16.06 0.03
C LEU A 470 -12.26 -16.85 1.17
N ASP A 471 -10.94 -16.92 1.13
CA ASP A 471 -10.11 -17.69 2.06
C ASP A 471 -8.75 -16.99 2.19
N HIS A 472 -8.13 -17.10 3.36
CA HIS A 472 -6.77 -16.62 3.62
C HIS A 472 -6.08 -17.41 4.74
N SER A 473 -4.75 -17.53 4.65
CA SER A 473 -3.93 -18.17 5.66
C SER A 473 -3.56 -17.22 6.80
N GLN A 474 -3.12 -17.81 7.91
CA GLN A 474 -2.35 -17.07 8.92
C GLN A 474 -0.88 -16.98 8.51
N GLU A 475 -0.20 -15.94 8.97
CA GLU A 475 1.26 -15.85 8.83
C GLU A 475 1.97 -16.99 9.56
N PHE A 476 3.07 -17.46 8.98
CA PHE A 476 3.94 -18.52 9.46
C PHE A 476 3.25 -19.84 9.78
N THR A 477 2.24 -20.20 8.97
CA THR A 477 1.58 -21.51 9.04
C THR A 477 1.58 -22.17 7.67
N PRO A 478 1.82 -23.48 7.56
CA PRO A 478 1.52 -24.21 6.33
C PRO A 478 0.01 -24.17 6.08
N ALA A 479 -0.41 -23.86 4.85
CA ALA A 479 -1.82 -23.77 4.50
C ALA A 479 -2.04 -24.00 3.00
N VAL A 480 -3.21 -24.55 2.65
CA VAL A 480 -3.65 -24.68 1.26
C VAL A 480 -5.06 -24.12 1.16
N GLN A 481 -5.27 -23.13 0.28
CA GLN A 481 -6.59 -22.57 -0.01
C GLN A 481 -7.07 -23.15 -1.34
N VAL A 482 -8.25 -23.77 -1.38
CA VAL A 482 -8.85 -24.31 -2.62
C VAL A 482 -10.24 -23.72 -2.81
N GLU A 483 -10.40 -22.92 -3.86
CA GLU A 483 -11.65 -22.18 -4.08
C GLU A 483 -12.10 -22.21 -5.53
N ARG A 484 -13.41 -22.11 -5.72
CA ARG A 484 -14.02 -21.95 -7.04
C ARG A 484 -14.24 -20.47 -7.33
N VAL A 485 -13.48 -19.93 -8.28
CA VAL A 485 -13.40 -18.49 -8.56
C VAL A 485 -13.90 -18.13 -9.96
N PRO A 486 -14.49 -16.94 -10.16
CA PRO A 486 -14.92 -16.50 -11.47
C PRO A 486 -13.75 -16.02 -12.34
N LEU A 487 -13.76 -16.41 -13.62
CA LEU A 487 -12.90 -15.86 -14.67
C LEU A 487 -13.62 -14.75 -15.43
N ARG A 488 -13.17 -13.50 -15.26
CA ARG A 488 -13.69 -12.32 -15.96
C ARG A 488 -12.76 -11.88 -17.09
N SER A 489 -13.34 -11.50 -18.22
CA SER A 489 -12.60 -10.92 -19.36
C SER A 489 -12.94 -9.45 -19.62
N SER A 490 -14.01 -8.92 -19.04
CA SER A 490 -14.44 -7.52 -19.19
C SER A 490 -13.41 -6.56 -18.58
N ARG A 491 -13.08 -5.47 -19.25
CA ARG A 491 -12.22 -4.42 -18.69
C ARG A 491 -13.03 -3.44 -17.84
N THR A 492 -12.45 -2.94 -16.76
CA THR A 492 -13.05 -1.83 -15.99
C THR A 492 -12.83 -0.51 -16.71
N LEU A 493 -13.51 0.56 -16.29
CA LEU A 493 -13.24 1.89 -16.84
C LEU A 493 -11.82 2.35 -16.48
N SER A 494 -11.30 1.95 -15.31
CA SER A 494 -9.90 2.17 -14.93
C SER A 494 -8.93 1.55 -15.95
N ASP A 495 -9.18 0.31 -16.38
CA ASP A 495 -8.38 -0.36 -17.41
C ASP A 495 -8.44 0.37 -18.76
N HIS A 496 -9.60 0.92 -19.12
CA HIS A 496 -9.77 1.69 -20.35
C HIS A 496 -9.06 3.06 -20.29
N LEU A 497 -9.15 3.76 -19.15
CA LEU A 497 -8.53 5.08 -18.97
C LEU A 497 -7.02 4.99 -18.77
N GLY A 498 -6.51 3.85 -18.33
CA GLY A 498 -5.09 3.63 -18.09
C GLY A 498 -4.53 4.64 -17.08
N ALA A 499 -3.37 5.21 -17.38
CA ALA A 499 -2.68 6.13 -16.46
C ALA A 499 -3.25 7.57 -16.50
N THR A 500 -4.22 7.82 -17.38
CA THR A 500 -4.77 9.16 -17.64
C THR A 500 -5.29 9.85 -16.37
N PRO A 501 -6.06 9.20 -15.47
CA PRO A 501 -6.54 9.86 -14.25
C PRO A 501 -5.40 10.35 -13.36
N GLU A 502 -4.35 9.53 -13.20
CA GLU A 502 -3.18 9.88 -12.40
C GLU A 502 -2.46 11.11 -12.97
N TRP A 503 -2.15 11.09 -14.27
CA TRP A 503 -1.47 12.18 -14.95
C TRP A 503 -2.29 13.47 -14.93
N ALA A 504 -3.59 13.40 -15.23
CA ALA A 504 -4.46 14.57 -15.24
C ALA A 504 -4.52 15.23 -13.86
N LEU A 505 -4.67 14.43 -12.79
CA LEU A 505 -4.73 14.93 -11.42
C LEU A 505 -3.37 15.45 -10.93
N ALA A 506 -2.27 14.80 -11.28
CA ALA A 506 -0.92 15.27 -10.96
C ALA A 506 -0.60 16.60 -11.66
N LEU A 507 -0.95 16.74 -12.95
CA LEU A 507 -0.81 18.00 -13.70
C LEU A 507 -1.67 19.11 -13.10
N LEU A 508 -2.89 18.79 -12.67
CA LEU A 508 -3.76 19.74 -11.96
C LEU A 508 -3.11 20.25 -10.66
N GLY A 509 -2.45 19.37 -9.90
CA GLY A 509 -1.74 19.77 -8.69
C GLY A 509 -0.47 20.60 -8.96
N PHE A 510 0.29 20.29 -10.01
CA PHE A 510 1.40 21.15 -10.46
C PHE A 510 0.92 22.54 -10.87
N ALA A 511 -0.18 22.61 -11.63
CA ALA A 511 -0.81 23.89 -12.00
C ALA A 511 -1.27 24.66 -10.75
N ALA A 512 -1.84 23.98 -9.76
CA ALA A 512 -2.24 24.57 -8.49
C ALA A 512 -1.07 25.23 -7.75
N ALA A 513 0.07 24.53 -7.65
CA ALA A 513 1.28 25.06 -7.04
C ALA A 513 1.80 26.30 -7.79
N ALA A 514 1.84 26.23 -9.13
CA ALA A 514 2.31 27.33 -9.98
C ALA A 514 1.43 28.59 -9.86
N VAL A 515 0.11 28.43 -9.97
CA VAL A 515 -0.85 29.55 -9.85
C VAL A 515 -0.80 30.17 -8.46
N ALA A 516 -0.73 29.33 -7.41
CA ALA A 516 -0.64 29.83 -6.04
C ALA A 516 0.68 30.58 -5.80
N ALA A 517 1.81 30.06 -6.28
CA ALA A 517 3.10 30.73 -6.18
C ALA A 517 3.11 32.08 -6.92
N TRP A 518 2.58 32.12 -8.14
CA TRP A 518 2.49 33.34 -8.96
C TRP A 518 1.69 34.44 -8.25
N ARG A 519 0.47 34.11 -7.77
CA ARG A 519 -0.37 35.08 -7.03
C ARG A 519 0.29 35.62 -5.76
N THR A 520 1.13 34.83 -5.09
CA THR A 520 1.84 35.28 -3.89
C THR A 520 3.03 36.20 -4.17
N ARG A 521 3.58 36.17 -5.38
CA ARG A 521 4.63 37.10 -5.82
C ARG A 521 4.02 38.43 -6.23
N THR A 522 2.94 38.41 -7.01
CA THR A 522 2.27 39.64 -7.46
C THR A 522 1.73 40.45 -6.29
N SER A 523 1.17 39.80 -5.26
CA SER A 523 0.67 40.47 -4.05
C SER A 523 1.75 41.02 -3.11
N ARG A 524 3.04 40.81 -3.40
CA ARG A 524 4.17 41.36 -2.63
C ARG A 524 4.92 42.46 -3.37
N GLY A 525 4.67 42.61 -4.68
CA GLY A 525 5.26 43.65 -5.52
C GLY A 525 4.36 44.89 -5.70
N THR A 526 3.13 44.83 -5.20
CA THR A 526 2.24 45.96 -4.92
C THR A 526 2.25 46.23 -3.43
#